data_AF-A0A353C5M2-F1
#
_entry.id   AF-A0A353C5M2-F1
#
_cell.length_a   1.000
_cell.length_b   1.000
_cell.length_c   1.000
_cell.angle_alpha   90.00
_cell.angle_beta   90.00
_cell.angle_gamma   90.00
#
_symmetry.space_group_name_H-M   'P 1'
#
loop_
_entity.id
_entity.type
_entity.pdbx_description
1 polymer ?
#
loop_
_entity_poly.entity_id
_entity_poly.type
_entity_poly.pdbx_seq_one_letter_code
_entity_poly.pdbx_strand_id
1 'polypeptide(L)'
;MAEFYQKVKQEIEKGISTVSIRSKEVMEDMKIKKQVETLEDQFETAKSGLGQMVYGMFGQNNFSQEQIVENCKVIGELEQQLQDKKQELNQLHREAGTALGKTYCSRCKTEIPEGHQYCGQCGEKAPEPNIS
;
A
#
# COMPACT_ATOMS: atom_id res chain seq x y z
N MET A 1 13.65 -44.37 9.14
CA MET A 1 13.52 -43.46 10.31
C MET A 1 14.24 -42.12 10.12
N ALA A 2 15.43 -42.07 9.48
CA ALA A 2 16.13 -40.80 9.20
C ALA A 2 15.40 -39.88 8.20
N GLU A 3 14.73 -40.43 7.19
CA GLU A 3 14.00 -39.64 6.18
C GLU A 3 12.78 -38.90 6.75
N PHE A 4 12.13 -39.44 7.77
CA PHE A 4 11.00 -38.78 8.44
C PHE A 4 11.47 -37.57 9.26
N TYR A 5 12.63 -37.67 9.92
CA TYR A 5 13.21 -36.58 10.72
C TYR A 5 13.72 -35.44 9.83
N GLN A 6 14.29 -35.75 8.67
CA GLN A 6 14.71 -34.73 7.70
C GLN A 6 13.52 -34.02 7.05
N LYS A 7 12.44 -34.74 6.69
CA LYS A 7 11.20 -34.12 6.18
C LYS A 7 10.55 -33.21 7.22
N VAL A 8 10.44 -33.66 8.48
CA VAL A 8 9.91 -32.85 9.57
C VAL A 8 10.77 -31.61 9.83
N LYS A 9 12.11 -31.74 9.80
CA LYS A 9 13.02 -30.60 9.96
C LYS A 9 12.88 -29.58 8.83
N GLN A 10 12.78 -30.02 7.58
CA GLN A 10 12.57 -29.13 6.43
C GLN A 10 11.20 -28.44 6.45
N GLU A 11 10.14 -29.14 6.87
CA GLU A 11 8.81 -28.51 7.02
C GLU A 11 8.76 -27.51 8.18
N ILE A 12 9.44 -27.79 9.29
CA ILE A 12 9.58 -26.85 10.42
C ILE A 12 10.41 -25.63 10.01
N GLU A 13 11.54 -25.79 9.30
CA GLU A 13 12.37 -24.69 8.83
C GLU A 13 11.65 -23.79 7.79
N LYS A 14 10.86 -24.40 6.89
CA LYS A 14 9.98 -23.68 5.95
C LYS A 14 8.81 -22.97 6.66
N GLY A 15 8.26 -23.57 7.71
CA GLY A 15 7.20 -22.98 8.52
C GLY A 15 7.67 -21.78 9.37
N ILE A 16 8.85 -21.88 9.98
CA ILE A 16 9.43 -20.82 10.82
C ILE A 16 9.79 -19.58 10.00
N SER A 17 10.38 -19.77 8.81
CA SER A 17 10.72 -18.67 7.89
C SER A 17 9.45 -17.98 7.36
N THR A 18 8.41 -18.72 7.01
CA THR A 18 7.13 -18.18 6.52
C THR A 18 6.41 -17.33 7.57
N VAL A 19 6.32 -17.81 8.82
CA VAL A 19 5.67 -17.06 9.91
C VAL A 19 6.42 -15.76 10.21
N SER A 20 7.76 -15.82 10.25
CA SER A 20 8.59 -14.65 10.55
C SER A 20 8.44 -13.54 9.50
N ILE A 21 8.36 -13.89 8.22
CA ILE A 21 8.15 -12.93 7.12
C ILE A 21 6.76 -12.30 7.20
N ARG A 22 5.71 -13.12 7.38
CA ARG A 22 4.32 -12.63 7.48
C ARG A 22 4.11 -11.72 8.69
N SER A 23 4.71 -12.04 9.84
CA SER A 23 4.59 -11.18 11.02
C SER A 23 5.20 -9.79 10.79
N LYS A 24 6.35 -9.72 10.11
CA LYS A 24 6.98 -8.44 9.75
C LYS A 24 6.12 -7.65 8.75
N GLU A 25 5.66 -8.32 7.70
CA GLU A 25 4.79 -7.71 6.69
C GLU A 25 3.52 -7.10 7.32
N VAL A 26 2.83 -7.84 8.20
CA VAL A 26 1.61 -7.35 8.84
C VAL A 26 1.87 -6.12 9.72
N MET A 27 2.99 -6.10 10.45
CA MET A 27 3.34 -4.93 11.28
C MET A 27 3.64 -3.69 10.42
N GLU A 28 4.39 -3.86 9.34
CA GLU A 28 4.71 -2.77 8.42
C GLU A 28 3.48 -2.30 7.64
N ASP A 29 2.61 -3.22 7.20
CA ASP A 29 1.33 -2.93 6.57
C ASP A 29 0.44 -2.07 7.47
N MET A 30 0.29 -2.44 8.75
CA MET A 30 -0.48 -1.65 9.73
C MET A 30 0.12 -0.25 9.91
N LYS A 31 1.45 -0.14 9.98
CA LYS A 31 2.15 1.14 10.14
C LYS A 31 1.91 2.05 8.95
N ILE A 32 2.05 1.54 7.73
CA ILE A 32 1.85 2.31 6.50
C ILE A 32 0.37 2.69 6.37
N LYS A 33 -0.58 1.78 6.63
CA LYS A 33 -2.02 2.09 6.60
C LYS A 33 -2.41 3.20 7.56
N LYS A 34 -1.88 3.21 8.79
CA LYS A 34 -2.10 4.30 9.73
C LYS A 34 -1.58 5.65 9.21
N GLN A 35 -0.43 5.64 8.54
CA GLN A 35 0.12 6.84 7.91
C GLN A 35 -0.75 7.32 6.74
N VAL A 36 -1.25 6.39 5.92
CA VAL A 36 -2.20 6.68 4.83
C VAL A 36 -3.47 7.32 5.38
N GLU A 37 -4.09 6.73 6.41
CA GLU A 37 -5.29 7.28 7.04
C GLU A 37 -5.05 8.69 7.57
N THR A 38 -3.92 8.92 8.25
CA THR A 38 -3.56 10.26 8.76
C THR A 38 -3.38 11.27 7.61
N LEU A 39 -2.73 10.88 6.51
CA LEU A 39 -2.53 11.74 5.34
C LEU A 39 -3.84 12.02 4.61
N GLU A 40 -4.74 11.05 4.51
CA GLU A 40 -6.09 11.22 3.93
C GLU A 40 -6.89 12.24 4.74
N ASP A 41 -6.89 12.11 6.07
CA ASP A 41 -7.56 13.08 6.96
C ASP A 41 -6.99 14.50 6.81
N GLN A 42 -5.66 14.62 6.73
CA GLN A 42 -5.00 15.92 6.52
C GLN A 42 -5.34 16.52 5.16
N PHE A 43 -5.35 15.70 4.11
CA PHE A 43 -5.69 16.12 2.75
C PHE A 43 -7.13 16.62 2.65
N GLU A 44 -8.09 15.87 3.19
CA GLU A 44 -9.50 16.27 3.20
C GLU A 44 -9.74 17.52 4.04
N THR A 45 -9.06 17.61 5.20
CA THR A 45 -9.11 18.81 6.05
C THR A 45 -8.55 20.04 5.32
N ALA A 46 -7.40 19.91 4.65
CA ALA A 46 -6.78 21.00 3.90
C ALA A 46 -7.65 21.45 2.72
N LYS A 47 -8.23 20.50 1.97
CA LYS A 47 -9.16 20.80 0.86
C LYS A 47 -10.41 21.53 1.35
N SER A 48 -11.05 21.01 2.40
CA SER A 48 -12.24 21.65 2.99
C SER A 48 -11.91 23.03 3.55
N GLY A 49 -10.77 23.15 4.25
CA GLY A 49 -10.26 24.41 4.78
C GLY A 49 -10.00 25.45 3.69
N LEU A 50 -9.42 25.05 2.55
CA LEU A 50 -9.24 25.92 1.40
C LEU A 50 -10.59 26.42 0.85
N GLY A 51 -11.58 25.53 0.69
CA GLY A 51 -12.92 25.91 0.24
C GLY A 51 -13.58 26.94 1.16
N GLN A 52 -13.50 26.72 2.48
CA GLN A 52 -14.01 27.65 3.49
C GLN A 52 -13.29 29.00 3.43
N MET A 53 -11.96 28.98 3.29
CA MET A 53 -11.15 30.18 3.17
C MET A 53 -11.54 31.00 1.94
N VAL A 54 -11.62 30.37 0.76
CA VAL A 54 -12.03 31.03 -0.49
C VAL A 54 -13.42 31.63 -0.36
N TYR A 55 -14.38 30.88 0.18
CA TYR A 55 -15.74 31.38 0.39
C TYR A 55 -15.77 32.60 1.31
N GLY A 56 -15.01 32.56 2.41
CA GLY A 56 -14.85 33.70 3.33
C GLY A 56 -14.26 34.92 2.64
N MET A 57 -13.27 34.71 1.75
CA MET A 57 -12.65 35.81 1.02
C MET A 57 -13.63 36.55 0.11
N PHE A 58 -14.49 35.81 -0.59
CA PHE A 58 -15.53 36.40 -1.44
C PHE A 58 -16.51 37.26 -0.63
N GLY A 59 -16.92 36.79 0.56
CA GLY A 59 -17.83 37.55 1.43
C GLY A 59 -17.23 38.84 1.99
N GLN A 60 -15.90 38.90 2.13
CA GLN A 60 -15.17 40.06 2.67
C GLN A 60 -14.57 40.96 1.58
N ASN A 61 -14.72 40.58 0.30
CA ASN A 61 -14.13 41.25 -0.85
C ASN A 61 -12.60 41.45 -0.74
N ASN A 62 -11.91 40.49 -0.12
CA ASN A 62 -10.46 40.49 0.13
C ASN A 62 -9.75 39.31 -0.55
N PHE A 63 -10.23 38.94 -1.74
CA PHE A 63 -9.72 37.81 -2.51
C PHE A 63 -8.21 37.88 -2.71
N SER A 64 -7.50 36.82 -2.29
CA SER A 64 -6.05 36.69 -2.44
C SER A 64 -5.69 35.41 -3.18
N GLN A 65 -5.28 35.56 -4.44
CA GLN A 65 -4.82 34.45 -5.26
C GLN A 65 -3.55 33.80 -4.70
N GLU A 66 -2.65 34.60 -4.10
CA GLU A 66 -1.40 34.11 -3.52
C GLU A 66 -1.66 33.09 -2.40
N GLN A 67 -2.57 33.43 -1.47
CA GLN A 67 -2.96 32.53 -0.38
C GLN A 67 -3.60 31.23 -0.91
N ILE A 68 -4.41 31.32 -1.97
CA ILE A 68 -5.01 30.14 -2.61
C ILE A 68 -3.92 29.24 -3.20
N VAL A 69 -2.96 29.82 -3.93
CA VAL A 69 -1.85 29.09 -4.53
C VAL A 69 -0.99 28.40 -3.48
N GLU A 70 -0.69 29.07 -2.36
CA GLU A 70 0.06 28.48 -1.25
C GLU A 70 -0.66 27.27 -0.64
N ASN A 71 -1.97 27.38 -0.38
CA ASN A 71 -2.77 26.26 0.13
C ASN A 71 -2.84 25.10 -0.88
N CYS A 72 -2.97 25.40 -2.18
CA CYS A 72 -2.94 24.37 -3.23
C CYS A 72 -1.60 23.63 -3.28
N LYS A 73 -0.47 24.30 -3.02
CA LYS A 73 0.84 23.62 -2.93
C LYS A 73 0.86 22.62 -1.78
N VAL A 74 0.39 23.01 -0.59
CA VAL A 74 0.29 22.11 0.56
C VAL A 74 -0.59 20.90 0.25
N ILE A 75 -1.75 21.12 -0.38
CA ILE A 75 -2.64 20.03 -0.81
C ILE A 75 -1.94 19.09 -1.81
N GLY A 76 -1.22 19.64 -2.79
CA GLY A 76 -0.45 18.86 -3.76
C GLY A 76 0.68 18.04 -3.12
N GLU A 77 1.37 18.60 -2.11
CA GLU A 77 2.39 17.87 -1.34
C GLU A 77 1.78 16.72 -0.53
N LEU A 78 0.60 16.92 0.08
CA LEU A 78 -0.14 15.87 0.77
C LEU A 78 -0.60 14.76 -0.20
N GLU A 79 -1.09 15.15 -1.39
CA GLU A 79 -1.49 14.20 -2.44
C GLU A 79 -0.31 13.34 -2.91
N GLN A 80 0.86 13.96 -3.13
CA GLN A 80 2.07 13.23 -3.51
C GLN A 80 2.51 12.25 -2.41
N GLN A 81 2.56 12.69 -1.15
CA GLN A 81 2.90 11.82 -0.03
C GLN A 81 1.95 10.64 0.12
N LEU A 82 0.64 10.87 -0.11
CA LEU A 82 -0.36 9.82 -0.09
C LEU A 82 -0.13 8.78 -1.20
N GLN A 83 0.20 9.26 -2.41
CA GLN A 83 0.53 8.39 -3.54
C GLN A 83 1.77 7.54 -3.25
N ASP A 84 2.83 8.16 -2.71
CA ASP A 84 4.09 7.48 -2.38
C ASP A 84 3.85 6.40 -1.32
N LYS A 85 3.07 6.69 -0.27
CA LYS A 85 2.72 5.71 0.78
C LYS A 85 1.90 4.54 0.24
N LYS A 86 0.97 4.79 -0.69
CA LYS A 86 0.21 3.73 -1.37
C LYS A 86 1.12 2.86 -2.24
N GLN A 87 2.15 3.44 -2.87
CA GLN A 87 3.15 2.68 -3.62
C GLN A 87 4.04 1.84 -2.70
N GLU A 88 4.48 2.39 -1.56
CA GLU A 88 5.25 1.67 -0.54
C GLU A 88 4.49 0.44 -0.03
N LEU A 89 3.19 0.58 0.27
CA LEU A 89 2.33 -0.53 0.67
C LEU A 89 2.25 -1.63 -0.40
N ASN A 90 2.12 -1.23 -1.67
CA ASN A 90 2.09 -2.17 -2.78
C ASN A 90 3.41 -2.91 -2.95
N GLN A 91 4.53 -2.23 -2.70
CA GLN A 91 5.86 -2.80 -2.79
C GLN A 91 6.10 -3.81 -1.66
N LEU A 92 5.72 -3.48 -0.42
CA LEU A 92 5.79 -4.38 0.73
C LEU A 92 5.10 -5.73 0.46
N HIS A 93 3.87 -5.69 -0.05
CA HIS A 93 3.13 -6.92 -0.40
C HIS A 93 3.80 -7.73 -1.51
N ARG A 94 4.41 -7.06 -2.50
CA ARG A 94 5.15 -7.75 -3.57
C ARG A 94 6.41 -8.42 -3.04
N GLU A 95 7.15 -7.76 -2.18
CA GLU A 95 8.39 -8.29 -1.59
C GLU A 95 8.09 -9.48 -0.68
N ALA A 96 7.09 -9.36 0.19
CA ALA A 96 6.66 -10.47 1.05
C ALA A 96 6.14 -11.66 0.22
N GLY A 97 5.38 -11.40 -0.85
CA GLY A 97 4.96 -12.45 -1.77
C GLY A 97 6.11 -13.15 -2.47
N THR A 98 7.05 -12.38 -3.02
CA THR A 98 8.24 -12.91 -3.70
C THR A 98 9.08 -13.77 -2.74
N ALA A 99 9.31 -13.30 -1.52
CA ALA A 99 10.05 -14.03 -0.50
C ALA A 99 9.38 -15.35 -0.07
N LEU A 100 8.07 -15.47 -0.28
CA LEU A 100 7.27 -16.66 0.01
C LEU A 100 6.95 -17.52 -1.23
N GLY A 101 7.46 -17.15 -2.42
CA GLY A 101 7.12 -17.82 -3.69
C GLY A 101 5.65 -17.62 -4.10
N LYS A 102 4.97 -16.60 -3.55
CA LYS A 102 3.56 -16.31 -3.78
C LYS A 102 3.42 -15.15 -4.75
N THR A 103 2.51 -15.31 -5.72
CA THR A 103 2.14 -14.23 -6.64
C THR A 103 0.84 -13.59 -6.16
N TYR A 104 0.74 -12.26 -6.19
CA TYR A 104 -0.48 -11.55 -5.83
C TYR A 104 -1.04 -10.77 -7.01
N CYS A 105 -2.37 -10.71 -7.11
CA CYS A 105 -3.05 -9.93 -8.13
C CYS A 105 -2.71 -8.44 -8.01
N SER A 106 -2.30 -7.83 -9.13
CA SER A 106 -1.96 -6.40 -9.20
C SER A 106 -3.14 -5.49 -8.84
N ARG A 107 -4.36 -5.91 -9.19
CA ARG A 107 -5.62 -5.15 -9.00
C ARG A 107 -6.26 -5.41 -7.64
N CYS A 108 -6.66 -6.64 -7.35
CA CYS A 108 -7.46 -6.97 -6.16
C CYS A 108 -6.67 -7.55 -4.98
N LYS A 109 -5.35 -7.74 -5.13
CA LYS A 109 -4.45 -8.26 -4.08
C LYS A 109 -4.72 -9.69 -3.60
N THR A 110 -5.61 -10.45 -4.25
CA THR A 110 -5.77 -11.88 -3.96
C THR A 110 -4.51 -12.67 -4.35
N GLU A 111 -4.12 -13.64 -3.52
CA GLU A 111 -3.07 -14.60 -3.86
C GLU A 111 -3.46 -15.38 -5.12
N ILE A 112 -2.60 -15.35 -6.14
CA ILE A 112 -2.71 -16.12 -7.36
C ILE A 112 -1.90 -17.40 -7.16
N PRO A 113 -2.53 -18.58 -7.16
CA PRO A 113 -1.81 -19.84 -7.05
C PRO A 113 -0.82 -20.03 -8.20
N GLU A 114 0.28 -20.76 -7.96
CA GLU A 114 1.27 -21.04 -9.00
C GLU A 114 0.62 -21.62 -10.28
N GLY A 115 1.16 -21.21 -11.43
CA GLY A 115 0.68 -21.66 -12.75
C GLY A 115 -0.61 -20.98 -13.25
N HIS A 116 -1.25 -20.12 -12.47
CA HIS A 116 -2.46 -19.42 -12.92
C HIS A 116 -2.12 -18.14 -13.70
N GLN A 117 -2.66 -18.02 -14.91
CA GLN A 117 -2.44 -16.87 -15.81
C GLN A 117 -3.33 -15.66 -15.49
N TYR A 118 -4.38 -15.86 -14.70
CA TYR A 118 -5.37 -14.83 -14.33
C TYR A 118 -5.76 -14.97 -12.86
N CYS A 119 -6.12 -13.86 -12.24
CA CYS A 119 -6.66 -13.82 -10.89
C CYS A 119 -8.06 -14.46 -10.87
N GLY A 120 -8.23 -15.52 -10.06
CA GLY A 120 -9.52 -16.19 -9.88
C GLY A 120 -10.63 -15.34 -9.24
N GLN A 121 -10.29 -14.16 -8.67
CA GLN A 121 -11.26 -13.29 -8.01
C GLN A 121 -11.73 -12.11 -8.88
N CYS A 122 -10.84 -11.47 -9.65
CA CYS A 122 -11.18 -10.28 -10.44
C CYS A 122 -10.90 -10.38 -11.94
N GLY A 123 -10.32 -11.50 -12.40
CA GLY A 123 -10.01 -11.74 -13.81
C GLY A 123 -8.80 -10.99 -14.36
N GLU A 124 -8.09 -10.21 -13.54
CA GLU A 124 -6.87 -9.51 -13.95
C GLU A 124 -5.76 -10.51 -14.34
N LYS A 125 -4.96 -10.20 -15.36
CA LYS A 125 -3.84 -11.05 -15.78
C LYS A 125 -2.80 -11.14 -14.65
N ALA A 126 -2.29 -12.34 -14.40
CA ALA A 126 -1.25 -12.56 -13.41
C ALA A 126 0.03 -11.80 -13.81
N PRO A 127 0.69 -11.11 -12.86
CA PRO A 127 1.99 -10.51 -13.13
C PRO A 127 3.01 -11.62 -13.43
N GLU A 128 3.89 -11.39 -14.40
CA GLU A 128 4.86 -12.40 -14.84
C GLU A 128 5.82 -12.76 -13.69
N PRO A 129 6.09 -14.06 -13.45
CA PRO A 129 7.03 -14.47 -12.42
C PRO A 129 8.42 -13.97 -12.82
N ASN A 130 9.02 -13.16 -11.94
CA ASN A 130 10.38 -12.67 -12.13
C ASN A 130 11.34 -13.81 -11.77
N ILE A 131 11.70 -14.63 -12.77
CA ILE A 131 12.70 -15.69 -12.62
C ILE A 131 14.05 -15.05 -12.92
N SER A 132 14.84 -14.76 -11.89
CA SER A 132 16.28 -14.48 -11.99
C SER A 132 17.04 -15.53 -11.19
#